data_AF-A0A5C4RME5-F1
#
_entry.id   AF-A0A5C4RME5-F1
#
_cell.length_a   1.000
_cell.length_b   1.000
_cell.length_c   1.000
_cell.angle_alpha   90.00
_cell.angle_beta   90.00
_cell.angle_gamma   90.00
#
_symmetry.space_group_name_H-M   'P 1'
#
loop_
_entity.id
_entity.type
_entity.pdbx_description
1 polymer ?
#
loop_
_entity_poly.entity_id
_entity_poly.type
_entity_poly.pdbx_seq_one_letter_code
_entity_poly.pdbx_strand_id
1 'polypeptide(L)' 'MLPGIRSFAVAMHLEIHWVYIGYLECHGAPDLLLIYRRTDTELILYRVGSHADLFG' A
#
# COMPACT_ATOMS: atom_id res chain seq x y z
N MET A 1 -26.68 2.79 5.45
CA MET A 1 -26.33 2.76 4.02
C MET A 1 -25.00 3.49 3.85
N LEU A 2 -23.89 2.77 3.89
CA LEU A 2 -22.60 3.31 3.43
C LEU A 2 -22.42 2.85 1.98
N PRO A 3 -22.17 3.75 1.02
CA PRO A 3 -22.07 3.38 -0.38
C PRO A 3 -20.83 2.50 -0.60
N GLY A 4 -20.98 1.53 -1.49
CA GLY A 4 -20.08 0.41 -1.67
C GLY A 4 -18.62 0.78 -1.92
N ILE A 5 -17.75 0.38 -0.99
CA ILE A 5 -16.34 0.15 -1.29
C ILE A 5 -16.28 -1.22 -1.97
N ARG A 6 -16.57 -1.23 -3.26
CA ARG A 6 -16.17 -2.32 -4.16
C ARG A 6 -15.11 -1.76 -5.10
N SER A 7 -13.85 -1.94 -4.72
CA SER A 7 -12.75 -1.93 -5.68
C SER A 7 -12.00 -3.24 -5.49
N PHE A 8 -12.21 -4.16 -6.43
CA PHE A 8 -11.57 -5.45 -6.54
C PHE A 8 -10.20 -5.28 -7.20
N ALA A 9 -9.22 -6.03 -6.70
CA ALA A 9 -7.91 -6.38 -7.29
C ALA A 9 -6.79 -5.31 -7.14
N VAL A 10 -5.57 -5.64 -6.70
CA VAL A 10 -4.82 -6.92 -6.81
C VAL A 10 -3.98 -7.21 -5.54
N ALA A 11 -4.24 -8.39 -4.97
CA ALA A 11 -3.37 -9.34 -4.27
C ALA A 11 -2.39 -8.91 -3.15
N MET A 12 -2.70 -9.42 -1.94
CA MET A 12 -1.79 -10.14 -1.02
C MET A 12 -0.59 -9.34 -0.51
N HIS A 13 -0.62 -8.69 0.65
CA HIS A 13 -0.82 -9.30 1.96
C HIS A 13 -1.12 -8.14 2.92
N LEU A 14 -2.38 -7.86 3.28
CA LEU A 14 -2.73 -6.73 4.14
C LEU A 14 -2.10 -6.87 5.54
N GLU A 15 -0.88 -6.37 5.70
CA GLU A 15 -0.32 -5.92 6.97
C GLU A 15 -0.10 -4.41 6.86
N ILE A 16 -1.19 -3.67 6.67
CA ILE A 16 -1.12 -2.22 6.79
C ILE A 16 -0.99 -1.90 8.29
N HIS A 17 0.25 -1.79 8.76
CA HIS A 17 0.57 -1.32 10.10
C HIS A 17 -0.17 0.00 10.37
N TRP A 18 -0.62 0.21 11.61
CA TRP A 18 -1.34 1.42 12.04
C TRP A 18 -0.68 2.75 11.64
N VAL A 19 0.63 2.72 11.34
CA VAL A 19 1.43 3.85 10.84
C VAL A 19 1.03 4.32 9.43
N TYR A 20 0.52 3.44 8.57
CA TYR A 20 0.27 3.74 7.15
C TYR A 20 -1.21 3.70 6.75
N ILE A 21 -2.10 4.12 7.65
CA ILE A 21 -3.53 4.23 7.35
C ILE A 21 -3.75 5.12 6.11
N GLY A 22 -4.49 4.58 5.14
CA GLY A 22 -4.82 5.25 3.87
C GLY A 22 -3.69 5.27 2.84
N TYR A 23 -2.63 4.47 3.02
CA TYR A 23 -1.64 4.17 1.99
C TYR A 23 -1.89 2.78 1.38
N LEU A 24 -1.35 2.56 0.20
CA LEU A 24 -1.33 1.29 -0.53
C LEU A 24 0.11 0.78 -0.57
N GLU A 25 0.26 -0.53 -0.73
CA GLU A 25 1.55 -1.18 -0.92
C GLU A 25 1.60 -2.00 -2.23
N CYS A 26 2.81 -2.23 -2.73
CA CYS A 26 3.08 -3.08 -3.89
C CYS A 26 4.43 -3.79 -3.71
N HIS A 27 4.48 -5.08 -4.04
CA HIS A 27 5.69 -5.89 -4.00
C HIS A 27 6.34 -5.94 -5.39
N GLY A 28 7.54 -5.37 -5.52
CA GLY A 28 8.36 -5.48 -6.73
C GLY A 28 9.24 -6.74 -6.75
N ALA A 29 9.54 -7.29 -5.57
CA ALA A 29 10.25 -8.54 -5.33
C ALA A 29 9.80 -9.09 -3.95
N PRO A 30 10.20 -10.32 -3.55
CA PRO A 30 9.77 -10.90 -2.27
C PRO A 30 10.01 -10.02 -1.04
N ASP A 31 11.09 -9.23 -1.04
CA ASP A 31 11.43 -8.30 0.06
C ASP A 31 11.69 -6.87 -0.45
N LEU A 32 10.96 -6.44 -1.47
CA LEU A 32 11.00 -5.06 -1.98
C LEU A 32 9.58 -4.51 -2.07
N LEU A 33 9.29 -3.54 -1.22
CA LEU A 33 7.97 -2.92 -1.09
C LEU A 33 8.02 -1.45 -1.48
N LEU A 34 6.96 -1.01 -2.14
CA LEU A 34 6.64 0.39 -2.40
C LEU A 34 5.37 0.78 -1.64
N ILE A 35 5.48 1.74 -0.73
CA ILE A 35 4.33 2.40 -0.10
C ILE A 35 3.98 3.64 -0.91
N TYR A 36 2.71 3.78 -1.28
CA TYR A 36 2.23 4.87 -2.13
C TYR A 36 0.80 5.29 -1.78
N ARG A 37 0.40 6.47 -2.26
CA ARG A 37 -1.00 6.89 -2.35
C ARG A 37 -1.38 7.11 -3.80
N ARG A 38 -2.64 6.86 -4.13
CA ARG A 38 -3.20 7.21 -5.44
C ARG A 38 -4.37 8.16 -5.25
N THR A 39 -4.42 9.18 -6.08
CA THR A 39 -5.62 10.00 -6.31
C THR A 39 -6.17 9.64 -7.68
N ASP A 40 -7.21 10.34 -8.13
CA ASP A 40 -7.75 10.14 -9.48
C ASP A 40 -6.75 10.53 -10.58
N THR A 41 -5.78 11.39 -10.26
CA THR A 41 -4.86 11.98 -11.25
C THR A 41 -3.39 11.75 -10.95
N GLU A 42 -3.03 11.34 -9.73
CA GLU A 42 -1.65 11.25 -9.29
C GLU A 42 -1.34 9.94 -8.59
N LEU A 43 -0.08 9.52 -8.75
CA LEU A 43 0.54 8.47 -7.96
C LEU A 43 1.65 9.10 -7.11
N ILE A 44 1.46 9.10 -5.79
CA ILE A 44 2.37 9.71 -4.84
C ILE A 44 3.20 8.59 -4.21
N LEU A 45 4.48 8.55 -4.58
CA LEU A 45 5.43 7.58 -4.04
C LEU A 45 5.91 8.06 -2.66
N TYR A 46 5.73 7.22 -1.63
CA TYR A 46 6.00 7.61 -0.25
C TYR A 46 7.32 7.03 0.27
N ARG A 47 7.48 5.69 0.22
CA ARG A 47 8.71 5.00 0.63
C ARG A 47 8.91 3.73 -0.19
N VAL A 48 10.18 3.33 -0.35
CA VAL A 48 10.57 2.05 -0.94
C VAL A 48 11.63 1.39 -0.05
N GLY A 49 11.53 0.09 0.18
CA GLY A 49 12.47 -0.64 1.03
C GLY A 49 12.06 -2.09 1.30
N SER A 50 12.85 -2.78 2.13
CA SER A 50 12.49 -4.11 2.64
C SER A 50 11.39 -4.04 3.70
N HIS A 51 10.85 -5.19 4.13
CA HIS A 51 9.93 -5.20 5.27
C HIS A 51 10.57 -4.63 6.54
N ALA A 52 11.85 -4.95 6.78
CA ALA A 52 12.59 -4.46 7.93
C ALA A 52 12.78 -2.93 7.89
N ASP A 53 13.06 -2.35 6.72
CA ASP A 53 13.24 -0.89 6.59
C ASP A 53 11.94 -0.10 6.82
N LEU A 54 10.80 -0.72 6.51
CA LEU A 54 9.50 -0.05 6.49
C LEU A 54 8.68 -0.29 7.77
N PHE A 55 8.87 -1.44 8.43
CA PHE A 55 8.05 -1.91 9.55
C PHE A 55 8.84 -2.44 10.76
N GLY A 56 10.17 -2.54 10.67
CA GLY A 56 11.06 -2.96 11.76
C GLY A 56 11.30 -1.90 12.82
#